data_AF-A0A3R7V7I3-F1
#
_entry.id   AF-A0A3R7V7I3-F1
#
_cell.length_a   1.000
_cell.length_b   1.000
_cell.length_c   1.000
_cell.angle_alpha   90.00
_cell.angle_beta   90.00
_cell.angle_gamma   90.00
#
_symmetry.space_group_name_H-M   'P 1'
#
loop_
_entity.id
_entity.type
_entity.pdbx_description
1 polymer ?
#
loop_
_entity_poly.entity_id
_entity_poly.type
_entity_poly.pdbx_seq_one_letter_code
_entity_poly.pdbx_strand_id
1 'polypeptide(L)'
;MNKFFRHISIFTLVLIMGCSKKSPAVNIYDSEEYKSLDRKDLIVGESIWSTACFRCHMYGTNGAVLLDDKAYWDKAASKGIDELYKSVWEGKKGENGQMPAKGFCNLCSEDEIRKSIFYIFDLGKRVQASNEKKDLKRES
;
A
#
# COMPACT_ATOMS: atom_id res chain seq x y z
N MET A 1 7.28 66.56 -17.74
CA MET A 1 8.31 66.72 -18.79
C MET A 1 9.32 65.60 -18.64
N ASN A 2 9.46 64.81 -19.70
CA ASN A 2 10.28 63.59 -19.79
C ASN A 2 11.77 63.83 -19.50
N LYS A 3 12.44 62.81 -18.93
CA LYS A 3 13.47 61.99 -19.61
C LYS A 3 13.96 60.89 -18.62
N PHE A 4 13.68 59.62 -18.88
CA PHE A 4 14.43 58.70 -19.74
C PHE A 4 15.62 58.03 -19.02
N PHE A 5 15.38 56.76 -18.66
CA PHE A 5 16.22 55.62 -19.06
C PHE A 5 17.59 55.47 -18.41
N ARG A 6 17.68 54.57 -17.41
CA ARG A 6 18.85 53.68 -17.29
C ARG A 6 18.61 52.51 -16.32
N HIS A 7 18.58 51.29 -16.87
CA HIS A 7 19.21 50.07 -16.33
C HIS A 7 18.71 49.57 -14.96
N ILE A 8 18.22 48.35 -14.75
CA ILE A 8 18.49 47.06 -15.38
C ILE A 8 17.24 46.21 -15.16
N SER A 9 16.87 45.49 -16.21
CA SER A 9 16.03 44.32 -16.16
C SER A 9 16.63 43.33 -15.14
N ILE A 10 16.23 43.42 -13.87
CA ILE A 10 16.32 42.28 -12.95
C ILE A 10 14.98 41.58 -13.11
N PHE A 11 14.88 40.85 -14.22
CA PHE A 11 14.04 39.68 -14.33
C PHE A 11 14.55 38.76 -13.22
N THR A 12 14.07 38.94 -11.99
CA THR A 12 14.27 38.00 -10.90
C THR A 12 13.50 36.77 -11.33
N LEU A 13 14.19 35.95 -12.12
CA LEU A 13 13.80 34.63 -12.53
C LEU A 13 13.66 33.85 -11.23
N VAL A 14 12.45 33.90 -10.65
CA VAL A 14 12.00 32.92 -9.67
C VAL A 14 11.88 31.61 -10.45
N LEU A 15 13.04 31.00 -10.69
CA LEU A 15 13.18 29.57 -10.93
C LEU A 15 12.73 28.89 -9.64
N ILE A 16 11.42 28.77 -9.48
CA ILE A 16 10.82 27.71 -8.68
C ILE A 16 11.23 26.40 -9.37
N MET A 17 12.42 25.93 -9.02
CA MET A 17 12.77 24.51 -9.11
C MET A 17 11.67 23.77 -8.37
N GLY A 18 10.71 23.24 -9.14
CA GLY A 18 9.80 22.22 -8.68
C GLY A 18 10.63 21.01 -8.26
N CYS A 19 11.05 20.99 -7.00
CA CYS A 19 11.51 19.77 -6.36
C CYS A 19 10.28 18.85 -6.22
N SER A 20 10.02 18.03 -7.24
CA SER A 20 9.29 16.77 -7.06
C SER A 20 10.12 15.82 -6.19
N LYS A 21 10.29 16.16 -4.90
CA LYS A 21 10.71 15.16 -3.91
C LYS A 21 9.49 14.28 -3.70
N LYS A 22 9.44 13.14 -4.39
CA LYS A 22 8.52 12.05 -4.06
C LYS A 22 8.66 11.81 -2.56
N SER A 23 7.58 12.03 -1.79
CA SER A 23 7.61 11.87 -0.34
C SER A 23 8.16 10.48 0.01
N PRO A 24 8.99 10.36 1.06
CA PRO A 24 9.52 9.07 1.46
C PRO A 24 8.38 8.10 1.75
N ALA A 25 8.56 6.84 1.38
CA ALA A 25 7.61 5.80 1.69
C ALA A 25 7.38 5.73 3.22
N VAL A 26 6.12 5.85 3.64
CA VAL A 26 5.71 5.67 5.03
C VAL A 26 5.29 4.23 5.21
N ASN A 27 5.74 3.58 6.28
CA ASN A 27 5.31 2.23 6.62
C ASN A 27 3.78 2.18 6.74
N ILE A 28 3.13 1.16 6.17
CA ILE A 28 1.67 1.00 6.24
C ILE A 28 1.14 1.15 7.66
N TYR A 29 1.73 0.47 8.63
CA TYR A 29 1.26 0.46 10.02
C TYR A 29 1.40 1.81 10.72
N ASP A 30 2.33 2.64 10.23
CA ASP A 30 2.58 3.97 10.77
C ASP A 30 1.87 5.08 9.99
N SER A 31 1.28 4.75 8.83
CA SER A 31 0.63 5.72 7.97
C SER A 31 -0.68 6.24 8.58
N GLU A 32 -0.89 7.56 8.47
CA GLU A 32 -2.13 8.19 8.93
C GLU A 32 -3.34 7.66 8.18
N GLU A 33 -3.19 7.35 6.89
CA GLU A 33 -4.26 6.76 6.09
C GLU A 33 -4.74 5.43 6.67
N TYR A 34 -3.82 4.50 6.94
CA TYR A 34 -4.15 3.21 7.56
C TYR A 34 -4.78 3.38 8.96
N LYS A 35 -4.23 4.29 9.78
CA LYS A 35 -4.75 4.56 11.13
C LYS A 35 -6.12 5.23 11.12
N SER A 36 -6.45 5.93 10.05
CA SER A 36 -7.72 6.66 9.89
C SER A 36 -8.86 5.83 9.29
N LEU A 37 -8.58 4.58 8.89
CA LEU A 37 -9.60 3.70 8.31
C LEU A 37 -10.75 3.47 9.28
N ASP A 38 -11.97 3.72 8.80
CA ASP A 38 -13.17 3.44 9.56
C ASP A 38 -13.71 2.03 9.26
N ARG A 39 -14.82 1.68 9.94
CA ARG A 39 -15.48 0.39 9.74
C ARG A 39 -15.94 0.18 8.30
N LYS A 40 -16.43 1.24 7.63
CA LYS A 40 -16.93 1.14 6.26
C LYS A 40 -15.77 0.87 5.30
N ASP A 41 -14.63 1.50 5.50
CA ASP A 41 -13.45 1.26 4.68
C ASP A 41 -12.95 -0.19 4.83
N LEU A 42 -12.93 -0.71 6.06
CA LEU A 42 -12.58 -2.12 6.31
C LEU A 42 -13.59 -3.09 5.67
N ILE A 43 -14.89 -2.79 5.70
CA ILE A 43 -15.92 -3.62 5.04
C ILE A 43 -15.71 -3.65 3.52
N VAL A 44 -15.39 -2.50 2.90
CA VAL A 44 -15.07 -2.43 1.47
C VAL A 44 -13.84 -3.28 1.15
N GLY A 45 -12.75 -3.08 1.91
CA GLY A 45 -11.53 -3.85 1.73
C GLY A 45 -11.73 -5.35 1.92
N GLU A 46 -12.49 -5.75 2.93
CA GLU A 46 -12.85 -7.15 3.19
C GLU A 46 -13.65 -7.77 2.03
N SER A 47 -14.58 -7.01 1.45
CA SER A 47 -15.39 -7.48 0.32
C SER A 47 -14.51 -7.81 -0.89
N ILE A 48 -13.57 -6.94 -1.24
CA ILE A 48 -12.63 -7.18 -2.35
C ILE A 48 -11.68 -8.33 -2.02
N TRP A 49 -11.14 -8.35 -0.80
CA TRP A 49 -10.31 -9.45 -0.33
C TRP A 49 -11.02 -10.80 -0.50
N SER A 50 -12.26 -10.90 -0.02
CA SER A 50 -13.01 -12.16 0.01
C SER A 50 -13.36 -12.65 -1.39
N THR A 51 -13.66 -11.74 -2.32
CA THR A 51 -14.08 -12.08 -3.68
C THR A 51 -12.91 -12.35 -4.63
N ALA A 52 -11.76 -11.72 -4.42
CA ALA A 52 -10.63 -11.77 -5.36
C ALA A 52 -9.32 -12.28 -4.73
N CYS A 53 -8.86 -11.66 -3.64
CA CYS A 53 -7.50 -11.82 -3.13
C CYS A 53 -7.29 -13.06 -2.26
N PHE A 54 -8.33 -13.43 -1.48
CA PHE A 54 -8.34 -14.50 -0.48
C PHE A 54 -7.85 -15.84 -1.03
N ARG A 55 -8.27 -16.17 -2.25
CA ARG A 55 -8.02 -17.47 -2.90
C ARG A 55 -6.53 -17.82 -2.99
N CYS A 56 -5.67 -16.80 -3.06
CA CYS A 56 -4.23 -16.99 -3.14
C CYS A 56 -3.55 -16.69 -1.81
N HIS A 57 -3.81 -15.54 -1.20
CA HIS A 57 -3.07 -15.09 -0.01
C HIS A 57 -3.46 -15.80 1.29
N MET A 58 -4.59 -16.52 1.35
CA MET A 58 -4.89 -17.40 2.49
C MET A 58 -4.21 -18.76 2.37
N TYR A 59 -4.00 -19.27 1.15
CA TYR A 59 -3.57 -20.66 0.96
C TYR A 59 -2.21 -20.81 0.29
N GLY A 60 -1.57 -19.70 -0.07
CA GLY A 60 -0.28 -19.70 -0.78
C GLY A 60 -0.39 -20.12 -2.24
N THR A 61 -1.62 -20.18 -2.78
CA THR A 61 -1.87 -20.61 -4.16
C THR A 61 -1.08 -19.73 -5.14
N ASN A 62 -0.48 -20.36 -6.16
CA ASN A 62 0.31 -19.69 -7.18
C ASN A 62 1.50 -18.88 -6.62
N GLY A 63 2.09 -19.33 -5.49
CA GLY A 63 3.24 -18.68 -4.86
C GLY A 63 2.92 -17.37 -4.15
N ALA A 64 1.64 -17.12 -3.86
CA ALA A 64 1.25 -15.97 -3.03
C ALA A 64 1.77 -16.14 -1.60
N VAL A 65 2.11 -15.02 -0.96
CA VAL A 65 2.59 -15.05 0.42
C VAL A 65 1.41 -15.15 1.39
N LEU A 66 1.52 -16.08 2.33
CA LEU A 66 0.56 -16.35 3.39
C LEU A 66 0.54 -15.22 4.43
N LEU A 67 -0.61 -14.99 5.05
CA LEU A 67 -0.83 -13.92 6.05
C LEU A 67 0.01 -14.07 7.32
N ASP A 68 0.45 -15.28 7.66
CA ASP A 68 1.26 -15.57 8.85
C ASP A 68 2.77 -15.36 8.66
N ASP A 69 3.25 -15.11 7.44
CA ASP A 69 4.64 -14.74 7.16
C ASP A 69 4.91 -13.28 7.57
N LYS A 70 5.05 -13.07 8.88
CA LYS A 70 5.26 -11.74 9.48
C LYS A 70 6.48 -11.02 8.89
N ALA A 71 7.57 -11.74 8.63
CA ALA A 71 8.80 -11.15 8.10
C ALA A 71 8.58 -10.56 6.70
N TYR A 72 7.86 -11.27 5.83
CA TYR A 72 7.47 -10.74 4.54
C TYR A 72 6.55 -9.53 4.67
N TRP A 73 5.49 -9.61 5.49
CA TRP A 73 4.51 -8.52 5.62
C TRP A 73 5.12 -7.26 6.22
N ASP A 74 6.04 -7.36 7.16
CA ASP A 74 6.77 -6.20 7.72
C ASP A 74 7.64 -5.53 6.65
N LYS A 75 8.33 -6.32 5.82
CA LYS A 75 9.11 -5.81 4.67
C LYS A 75 8.22 -5.24 3.57
N ALA A 76 7.03 -5.79 3.36
CA ALA A 76 6.06 -5.26 2.42
C ALA A 76 5.52 -3.92 2.92
N ALA A 77 5.17 -3.83 4.20
CA ALA A 77 4.64 -2.63 4.84
C ALA A 77 5.60 -1.44 4.73
N SER A 78 6.92 -1.68 4.84
CA SER A 78 7.94 -0.61 4.74
C SER A 78 8.02 0.05 3.36
N LYS A 79 7.44 -0.56 2.32
CA LYS A 79 7.37 0.02 0.97
C LYS A 79 6.31 1.11 0.83
N GLY A 80 5.37 1.14 1.77
CA GLY A 80 4.24 2.05 1.76
C GLY A 80 3.19 1.72 0.70
N ILE A 81 2.05 2.39 0.86
CA ILE A 81 0.82 2.05 0.15
C ILE A 81 0.91 2.29 -1.36
N ASP A 82 1.62 3.33 -1.81
CA ASP A 82 1.64 3.66 -3.25
C ASP A 82 2.42 2.63 -4.08
N GLU A 83 3.54 2.10 -3.57
CA GLU A 83 4.28 1.03 -4.25
C GLU A 83 3.49 -0.28 -4.25
N LEU A 84 2.84 -0.59 -3.14
CA LEU A 84 2.03 -1.79 -3.01
C LEU A 84 0.80 -1.72 -3.91
N TYR A 85 0.08 -0.60 -3.90
CA TYR A 85 -1.04 -0.34 -4.80
C TYR A 85 -0.63 -0.50 -6.25
N LYS A 86 0.47 0.12 -6.68
CA LYS A 86 0.98 -0.02 -8.04
C LYS A 86 1.25 -1.50 -8.39
N SER A 87 1.89 -2.23 -7.49
CA SER A 87 2.17 -3.67 -7.66
C SER A 87 0.89 -4.50 -7.84
N VAL A 88 -0.17 -4.19 -7.08
CA VAL A 88 -1.46 -4.87 -7.20
C VAL A 88 -2.16 -4.46 -8.49
N TRP A 89 -2.19 -3.16 -8.80
CA TRP A 89 -2.88 -2.60 -9.95
C TRP A 89 -2.33 -3.12 -11.28
N GLU A 90 -1.00 -3.08 -11.44
CA GLU A 90 -0.31 -3.54 -12.64
C GLU A 90 -0.12 -5.07 -12.67
N GLY A 91 -0.19 -5.71 -11.51
CA GLY A 91 0.26 -7.08 -11.33
C GLY A 91 1.77 -7.14 -11.14
N LYS A 92 2.26 -8.26 -10.58
CA LYS A 92 3.66 -8.40 -10.21
C LYS A 92 4.13 -9.83 -10.29
N LYS A 93 5.27 -10.05 -10.95
CA LYS A 93 6.02 -11.30 -10.83
C LYS A 93 6.77 -11.32 -9.49
N GLY A 94 6.46 -12.31 -8.66
CA GLY A 94 7.19 -12.62 -7.45
C GLY A 94 8.28 -13.66 -7.70
N GLU A 95 9.00 -14.00 -6.64
CA GLU A 95 10.03 -15.04 -6.66
C GLU A 95 9.42 -16.42 -6.95
N ASN A 96 8.32 -16.74 -6.25
CA ASN A 96 7.70 -18.06 -6.27
C ASN A 96 6.41 -18.12 -7.11
N GLY A 97 6.04 -17.03 -7.78
CA GLY A 97 4.71 -16.94 -8.39
C GLY A 97 4.42 -15.61 -9.08
N GLN A 98 3.16 -15.42 -9.45
CA GLN A 98 2.70 -14.20 -10.11
C GLN A 98 1.39 -13.69 -9.50
N MET A 99 1.41 -12.42 -9.09
CA MET A 99 0.22 -11.67 -8.74
C MET A 99 -0.40 -11.09 -10.02
N PRO A 100 -1.65 -11.45 -10.35
CA PRO A 100 -2.34 -10.90 -11.53
C PRO A 100 -2.67 -9.43 -11.33
N ALA A 101 -2.81 -8.69 -12.44
CA ALA A 101 -3.25 -7.30 -12.43
C ALA A 101 -4.58 -7.15 -11.69
N LYS A 102 -4.68 -6.12 -10.86
CA LYS A 102 -5.81 -5.82 -9.96
C LYS A 102 -6.19 -6.96 -9.02
N GLY A 103 -5.30 -7.94 -8.79
CA GLY A 103 -5.64 -9.15 -8.05
C GLY A 103 -6.81 -9.94 -8.65
N PHE A 104 -7.02 -9.86 -9.97
CA PHE A 104 -8.20 -10.34 -10.71
C PHE A 104 -9.54 -9.62 -10.42
N CYS A 105 -9.56 -8.54 -9.63
CA CYS A 105 -10.74 -7.70 -9.54
C CYS A 105 -10.81 -6.69 -10.69
N ASN A 106 -11.28 -7.16 -11.85
CA ASN A 106 -11.32 -6.34 -13.08
C ASN A 106 -12.30 -5.14 -12.99
N LEU A 107 -13.31 -5.24 -12.12
CA LEU A 107 -14.33 -4.21 -11.92
C LEU A 107 -14.09 -3.32 -10.69
N CYS A 108 -13.04 -3.58 -9.91
CA CYS A 108 -12.72 -2.74 -8.76
C CYS A 108 -12.15 -1.39 -9.20
N SER A 109 -12.57 -0.35 -8.50
CA SER A 109 -11.96 0.97 -8.51
C SER A 109 -10.59 0.98 -7.81
N GLU A 110 -9.84 2.06 -8.03
CA GLU A 110 -8.55 2.29 -7.36
C GLU A 110 -8.70 2.33 -5.83
N ASP A 111 -9.73 3.02 -5.35
CA ASP A 111 -10.05 3.17 -3.92
C ASP A 111 -10.40 1.82 -3.27
N GLU A 112 -11.22 1.00 -3.92
CA GLU A 112 -11.57 -0.34 -3.43
C GLU A 112 -10.35 -1.26 -3.32
N ILE A 113 -9.46 -1.23 -4.32
CA ILE A 113 -8.20 -2.01 -4.26
C ILE A 113 -7.29 -1.47 -3.16
N ARG A 114 -7.15 -0.16 -3.03
CA ARG A 114 -6.33 0.45 -1.98
C ARG A 114 -6.83 0.06 -0.58
N LYS A 115 -8.15 0.08 -0.35
CA LYS A 115 -8.79 -0.39 0.89
C LYS A 115 -8.58 -1.88 1.12
N SER A 116 -8.66 -2.70 0.07
CA SER A 116 -8.35 -4.14 0.14
C SER A 116 -6.91 -4.39 0.56
N ILE A 117 -5.96 -3.59 0.04
CA ILE A 117 -4.56 -3.66 0.45
C ILE A 117 -4.45 -3.32 1.94
N PHE A 118 -5.05 -2.24 2.42
CA PHE A 118 -5.00 -1.98 3.86
C PHE A 118 -5.67 -3.08 4.70
N TYR A 119 -6.79 -3.63 4.23
CA TYR A 119 -7.47 -4.73 4.89
C TYR A 119 -6.59 -5.97 5.03
N ILE A 120 -5.77 -6.30 4.02
CA ILE A 120 -4.85 -7.45 4.10
C ILE A 120 -3.80 -7.27 5.22
N PHE A 121 -3.34 -6.03 5.46
CA PHE A 121 -2.39 -5.73 6.53
C PHE A 121 -3.05 -5.78 7.91
N ASP A 122 -4.29 -5.30 8.03
CA ASP A 122 -5.08 -5.48 9.25
C ASP A 122 -5.32 -6.96 9.56
N LEU A 123 -5.76 -7.72 8.57
CA LEU A 123 -6.03 -9.15 8.70
C LEU A 123 -4.74 -9.92 9.02
N GLY A 124 -3.63 -9.62 8.34
CA GLY A 124 -2.32 -10.21 8.59
C GLY A 124 -1.88 -10.04 10.05
N LYS A 125 -1.98 -8.81 10.60
CA LYS A 125 -1.70 -8.55 12.01
C LYS A 125 -2.56 -9.40 12.95
N ARG A 126 -3.86 -9.53 12.66
CA ARG A 126 -4.78 -10.35 13.48
C ARG A 126 -4.44 -11.83 13.42
N VAL A 127 -4.08 -12.35 12.25
CA VAL A 127 -3.67 -13.76 12.06
C VAL A 127 -2.38 -14.03 12.83
N GLN A 128 -1.36 -13.18 12.67
CA GLN A 128 -0.06 -13.31 13.34
C GLN A 128 -0.21 -13.29 14.87
N ALA A 129 -0.92 -12.29 15.41
CA ALA A 129 -1.18 -12.20 16.85
C ALA A 129 -2.00 -13.39 17.40
N SER A 130 -2.89 -13.97 16.59
CA SER A 130 -3.63 -15.18 16.96
C SER A 130 -2.73 -16.41 17.02
N ASN A 131 -1.78 -16.53 16.08
CA ASN A 131 -0.83 -17.64 16.05
C ASN A 131 0.16 -17.57 17.21
N GLU A 132 0.72 -16.39 17.48
CA GLU A 132 1.60 -16.17 18.65
C GLU A 132 0.93 -16.60 19.96
N LYS A 133 -0.36 -16.23 20.16
CA LYS A 133 -1.13 -16.65 21.34
C LYS A 133 -1.34 -18.16 21.41
N LYS A 134 -1.52 -18.84 20.27
CA LYS A 134 -1.66 -20.29 20.22
C LYS A 134 -0.35 -20.99 20.54
N ASP A 135 0.77 -20.46 20.07
CA ASP A 135 2.09 -21.03 20.33
C ASP A 135 2.46 -20.92 21.81
N LEU A 136 2.24 -19.75 22.43
CA LEU A 136 2.42 -19.57 23.87
C LEU A 136 1.58 -20.54 24.71
N LYS A 137 0.38 -20.90 24.26
CA LYS A 137 -0.50 -21.87 24.93
C LYS A 137 -0.06 -23.32 24.71
N ARG A 138 0.67 -23.63 23.63
CA ARG A 138 1.21 -24.98 23.39
C ARG A 138 2.47 -25.25 24.19
N GLU A 139 3.20 -24.20 24.55
CA GLU A 139 4.43 -24.25 25.34
C GLU A 139 4.19 -24.23 26.86
N SER A 140 2.96 -23.90 27.30
CA SER A 140 2.51 -23.92 28.70
C SER A 140 1.86 -25.23 29.11
#